data_AF-A0A1S3Q7B2-F1
#
_entry.id   AF-A0A1S3Q7B2-F1
#
_cell.length_a   1.000
_cell.length_b   1.000
_cell.length_c   1.000
_cell.angle_alpha   90.00
_cell.angle_beta   90.00
_cell.angle_gamma   90.00
#
_symmetry.space_group_name_H-M   'P 1'
#
loop_
_entity.id
_entity.type
_entity.pdbx_description
1 polymer ?
#
loop_
_entity_poly.entity_id
_entity_poly.type
_entity_poly.pdbx_seq_one_letter_code
_entity_poly.pdbx_strand_id
1 'polypeptide(L)'
;MDKAKSIIDRKGSGSCRANGLEKEFHSRADTGGCNVYTSSGNCNGARSSMKHFHHLQTDHVEANGSSPAKRCRLRRRVDSVKRNRPPFPWFGMDIGGTLVKLVYFEPKDITAEEEQEEVENLKSIRRYLTSNTAYGKTGVRDVHLELKNLTMCGRTGNLHFIRFPTQAMHRFIQMGRDKNFSSLHTTLCATGGGAYKFENDFRTMADLELLKLDELDCLIQGLLYVDSVSFNGHPECFYFKNPSDTQNSVKTPCSLADPFPMLLVNIGSGVSILAVYSKDNYKRVTGTSLGGGTFLGLCCLLTGCETFEEALDMASRGDSSNVDKLLWPHDEQAETRLHQQRGPGPGYAGHHH
;
A
#
# COMPACT_ATOMS: atom_id res chain seq x y z
N MET A 1 -21.60 41.42 -18.36
CA MET A 1 -20.83 41.79 -19.56
C MET A 1 -21.19 40.86 -20.69
N ASP A 2 -21.27 41.44 -21.88
CA ASP A 2 -22.02 41.00 -23.04
C ASP A 2 -21.63 39.67 -23.70
N LYS A 3 -22.60 39.20 -24.49
CA LYS A 3 -22.56 38.12 -25.48
C LYS A 3 -21.32 38.13 -26.38
N ALA A 4 -20.78 36.94 -26.67
CA ALA A 4 -20.06 36.63 -27.92
C ALA A 4 -20.37 35.17 -28.30
N LYS A 5 -21.25 34.94 -29.29
CA LYS A 5 -20.98 34.71 -30.73
C LYS A 5 -20.04 33.53 -31.05
N SER A 6 -20.63 32.55 -31.72
CA SER A 6 -20.02 31.41 -32.37
C SER A 6 -19.23 31.81 -33.62
N ILE A 7 -18.13 31.10 -33.87
CA ILE A 7 -17.51 30.94 -35.20
C ILE A 7 -17.05 29.48 -35.31
N ILE A 8 -17.54 28.82 -36.35
CA ILE A 8 -17.06 27.54 -36.85
C ILE A 8 -16.06 27.87 -37.96
N ASP A 9 -14.89 27.23 -37.97
CA ASP A 9 -14.27 26.88 -39.25
C ASP A 9 -13.43 25.60 -39.20
N ARG A 10 -13.31 25.01 -40.39
CA ARG A 10 -13.01 23.62 -40.72
C ARG A 10 -11.52 23.33 -40.99
N LYS A 11 -11.22 22.02 -40.87
CA LYS A 11 -10.25 21.19 -41.62
C LYS A 11 -8.75 21.24 -41.26
N GLY A 12 -8.24 20.04 -40.94
CA GLY A 12 -6.83 19.67 -41.01
C GLY A 12 -6.66 18.16 -40.77
N SER A 13 -6.77 17.37 -41.84
CA SER A 13 -6.51 15.92 -41.86
C SER A 13 -5.02 15.62 -41.75
N GLY A 14 -4.62 14.77 -40.79
CA GLY A 14 -3.26 14.24 -40.68
C GLY A 14 -3.31 12.76 -40.31
N SER A 15 -2.82 11.92 -41.23
CA SER A 15 -2.85 10.46 -41.12
C SER A 15 -1.76 9.96 -40.16
N CYS A 16 -2.11 9.11 -39.20
CA CYS A 16 -1.12 8.37 -38.40
C CYS A 16 -1.01 6.95 -38.94
N ARG A 17 0.14 6.66 -39.58
CA ARG A 17 0.53 5.31 -40.00
C ARG A 17 0.76 4.43 -38.78
N ALA A 18 0.07 3.30 -38.75
CA ALA A 18 0.39 2.16 -37.92
C ALA A 18 1.59 1.41 -38.52
N ASN A 19 2.59 1.11 -37.71
CA ASN A 19 3.56 0.05 -38.00
C ASN A 19 3.42 -1.00 -36.90
N GLY A 20 2.87 -2.15 -37.29
CA GLY A 20 2.88 -3.37 -36.51
C GLY A 20 4.27 -4.01 -36.50
N LEU A 21 4.54 -4.75 -35.43
CA LEU A 21 5.56 -5.79 -35.39
C LEU A 21 4.95 -6.93 -34.58
N GLU A 22 4.42 -7.89 -35.33
CA GLU A 22 4.07 -9.24 -34.90
C GLU A 22 5.33 -9.93 -34.38
N LYS A 23 5.22 -10.65 -33.26
CA LYS A 23 6.04 -11.83 -33.01
C LYS A 23 5.17 -12.94 -32.43
N GLU A 24 5.27 -14.06 -33.13
CA GLU A 24 4.48 -15.27 -33.06
C GLU A 24 4.61 -16.02 -31.73
N PHE A 25 3.49 -16.62 -31.36
CA PHE A 25 3.38 -17.69 -30.38
C PHE A 25 3.97 -18.99 -30.95
N HIS A 26 4.85 -19.64 -30.20
CA HIS A 26 5.05 -21.08 -30.31
C HIS A 26 4.86 -21.75 -28.94
N SER A 27 3.76 -22.49 -28.88
CA SER A 27 3.43 -23.51 -27.89
C SER A 27 4.37 -24.70 -28.03
N ARG A 28 4.88 -25.21 -26.90
CA ARG A 28 5.30 -26.61 -26.79
C ARG A 28 4.77 -27.18 -25.48
N ALA A 29 3.76 -28.03 -25.62
CA ALA A 29 3.35 -28.98 -24.60
C ALA A 29 4.39 -30.11 -24.56
N ASP A 30 4.75 -30.55 -23.36
CA ASP A 30 5.20 -31.92 -23.15
C ASP A 30 4.57 -32.47 -21.87
N THR A 31 3.95 -33.63 -22.06
CA THR A 31 3.22 -34.45 -21.10
C THR A 31 4.13 -35.52 -20.50
N GLY A 32 3.86 -35.89 -19.24
CA GLY A 32 4.38 -37.08 -18.56
C GLY A 32 4.98 -36.70 -17.21
N GLY A 33 4.63 -37.27 -16.06
CA GLY A 33 3.97 -38.53 -15.73
C GLY A 33 4.54 -38.96 -14.36
N CYS A 34 3.68 -39.42 -13.46
CA CYS A 34 3.93 -39.74 -12.05
C CYS A 34 5.20 -40.58 -11.76
N ASN A 35 5.86 -40.40 -10.61
CA ASN A 35 5.60 -41.19 -9.39
C ASN A 35 6.57 -40.88 -8.23
N VAL A 36 6.03 -41.05 -7.03
CA VAL A 36 6.65 -41.11 -5.71
C VAL A 36 7.71 -42.21 -5.63
N TYR A 37 8.84 -41.99 -4.96
CA TYR A 37 9.44 -42.90 -3.96
C TYR A 37 10.56 -42.21 -3.15
N THR A 38 10.45 -42.40 -1.84
CA THR A 38 11.45 -42.13 -0.80
C THR A 38 12.65 -43.07 -0.91
N SER A 39 13.88 -42.56 -0.77
CA SER A 39 14.94 -43.26 -0.02
C SER A 39 16.15 -42.38 0.27
N SER A 40 16.53 -42.40 1.53
CA SER A 40 17.82 -42.10 2.14
C SER A 40 19.06 -42.46 1.31
N GLY A 41 20.04 -41.57 1.27
CA GLY A 41 21.39 -41.84 0.77
C GLY A 41 22.37 -40.74 1.17
N ASN A 42 23.25 -41.06 2.11
CA ASN A 42 24.31 -40.20 2.62
C ASN A 42 25.60 -40.51 1.84
N CYS A 43 26.25 -39.53 1.19
CA CYS A 43 27.72 -39.46 1.06
C CYS A 43 28.21 -38.13 0.47
N ASN A 44 29.34 -37.70 1.03
CA ASN A 44 30.05 -36.43 0.83
C ASN A 44 30.70 -36.26 -0.55
N GLY A 45 30.80 -35.00 -1.01
CA GLY A 45 31.73 -34.61 -2.07
C GLY A 45 31.71 -33.13 -2.46
N ALA A 46 32.72 -32.39 -1.96
CA ALA A 46 33.37 -31.21 -2.56
C ALA A 46 32.67 -29.81 -2.63
N ARG A 47 33.06 -28.96 -1.67
CA ARG A 47 33.38 -27.51 -1.72
C ARG A 47 32.94 -26.66 -2.93
N SER A 48 32.25 -25.54 -2.65
CA SER A 48 32.85 -24.18 -2.75
C SER A 48 32.00 -23.07 -2.08
N SER A 49 32.62 -22.41 -1.10
CA SER A 49 32.56 -20.97 -0.76
C SER A 49 31.22 -20.28 -0.45
N MET A 50 30.87 -20.20 0.84
CA MET A 50 30.19 -19.01 1.39
C MET A 50 30.56 -18.77 2.86
N LYS A 51 30.81 -17.50 3.18
CA LYS A 51 31.42 -17.00 4.42
C LYS A 51 30.46 -17.13 5.61
N HIS A 52 30.96 -17.70 6.70
CA HIS A 52 30.30 -17.83 8.00
C HIS A 52 29.98 -16.47 8.65
N PHE A 53 28.74 -16.31 9.11
CA PHE A 53 28.44 -15.47 10.28
C PHE A 53 28.56 -16.36 11.52
N HIS A 54 29.54 -16.05 12.38
CA HIS A 54 29.73 -16.74 13.66
C HIS A 54 28.62 -16.35 14.64
N HIS A 55 27.93 -17.37 15.11
CA HIS A 55 27.17 -17.42 16.36
C HIS A 55 28.09 -17.04 17.53
N LEU A 56 27.71 -16.06 18.35
CA LEU A 56 28.39 -15.75 19.61
C LEU A 56 27.42 -15.94 20.76
N GLN A 57 27.55 -17.12 21.34
CA GLN A 57 27.46 -17.47 22.76
C GLN A 57 27.26 -16.28 23.72
N THR A 58 26.16 -16.33 24.46
CA THR A 58 25.94 -15.59 25.70
C THR A 58 26.89 -16.09 26.78
N ASP A 59 27.90 -15.28 27.11
CA ASP A 59 28.68 -15.44 28.35
C ASP A 59 28.15 -14.46 29.40
N HIS A 60 27.57 -15.04 30.46
CA HIS A 60 27.41 -14.37 31.76
C HIS A 60 28.81 -14.14 32.35
N VAL A 61 29.22 -12.88 32.56
CA VAL A 61 30.36 -12.56 33.44
C VAL A 61 30.06 -11.31 34.24
N GLU A 62 30.20 -11.47 35.55
CA GLU A 62 30.01 -10.51 36.62
C GLU A 62 30.89 -9.25 36.51
N ALA A 63 30.42 -8.19 37.16
CA ALA A 63 31.08 -6.91 37.26
C ALA A 63 32.37 -6.99 38.09
N ASN A 64 33.51 -6.61 37.51
CA ASN A 64 34.47 -5.65 38.10
C ASN A 64 35.69 -5.40 37.19
N GLY A 65 36.01 -4.13 36.95
CA GLY A 65 37.30 -3.68 36.38
C GLY A 65 37.43 -3.66 34.85
N SER A 66 36.89 -2.62 34.18
CA SER A 66 37.10 -2.44 32.72
C SER A 66 38.34 -1.58 32.41
N SER A 67 39.33 -2.17 31.71
CA SER A 67 40.54 -1.48 31.23
C SER A 67 40.21 -0.39 30.19
N PRO A 68 40.91 0.77 30.17
CA PRO A 68 40.68 1.89 29.25
C PRO A 68 40.62 1.50 27.76
N ALA A 69 41.35 0.45 27.36
CA ALA A 69 41.39 -0.06 25.99
C ALA A 69 40.07 -0.71 25.54
N LYS A 70 39.34 -1.38 26.46
CA LYS A 70 38.03 -1.98 26.16
C LYS A 70 36.95 -0.89 26.00
N ARG A 71 37.01 0.16 26.84
CA ARG A 71 36.14 1.35 26.74
C ARG A 71 36.36 2.11 25.43
N CYS A 72 37.60 2.24 24.98
CA CYS A 72 37.96 2.88 23.73
C CYS A 72 37.51 2.09 22.48
N ARG A 73 37.58 0.75 22.52
CA ARG A 73 37.05 -0.12 21.45
C ARG A 73 35.52 -0.11 21.37
N LEU A 74 34.83 -0.09 22.50
CA LEU A 74 33.37 0.06 22.53
C LEU A 74 32.95 1.43 21.98
N ARG A 75 33.64 2.50 22.40
CA ARG A 75 33.39 3.87 21.94
C ARG A 75 33.63 4.00 20.42
N ARG A 76 34.74 3.48 19.89
CA ARG A 76 35.00 3.42 18.44
C ARG A 76 33.95 2.62 17.66
N ARG A 77 33.39 1.55 18.24
CA ARG A 77 32.36 0.72 17.60
C ARG A 77 30.98 1.40 17.60
N VAL A 78 30.65 2.13 18.67
CA VAL A 78 29.43 2.97 18.73
C VAL A 78 29.56 4.17 17.79
N ASP A 79 30.74 4.79 17.72
CA ASP A 79 31.05 5.91 16.83
C ASP A 79 31.07 5.50 15.34
N SER A 80 31.51 4.26 15.01
CA SER A 80 31.45 3.77 13.63
C SER A 80 30.02 3.49 13.15
N VAL A 81 29.12 3.13 14.06
CA VAL A 81 27.69 2.92 13.76
C VAL A 81 26.95 4.27 13.66
N LYS A 82 27.40 5.32 14.37
CA LYS A 82 26.90 6.69 14.20
C LYS A 82 27.27 7.29 12.83
N ARG A 83 28.40 6.91 12.23
CA ARG A 83 28.93 7.51 10.99
C ARG A 83 28.23 7.12 9.68
N ASN A 84 27.38 6.09 9.66
CA ASN A 84 26.76 5.57 8.42
C ASN A 84 25.24 5.81 8.34
N ARG A 85 24.66 6.66 9.18
CA ARG A 85 23.20 6.89 9.21
C ARG A 85 22.85 8.22 8.55
N PRO A 86 21.77 8.29 7.75
CA PRO A 86 21.28 9.56 7.25
C PRO A 86 20.82 10.43 8.45
N PRO A 87 21.06 11.75 8.42
CA PRO A 87 20.56 12.66 9.45
C PRO A 87 19.02 12.68 9.46
N PHE A 88 18.44 13.08 10.59
CA PHE A 88 16.99 13.33 10.66
C PHE A 88 16.61 14.55 9.83
N PRO A 89 15.36 14.63 9.32
CA PRO A 89 14.23 13.72 9.57
C PRO A 89 14.19 12.52 8.63
N TRP A 90 13.60 11.40 9.09
CA TRP A 90 13.43 10.19 8.27
C TRP A 90 12.00 10.07 7.76
N PHE A 91 11.85 10.15 6.44
CA PHE A 91 10.59 10.06 5.74
C PHE A 91 10.63 9.00 4.64
N GLY A 92 9.49 8.36 4.41
CA GLY A 92 9.19 7.63 3.19
C GLY A 92 7.85 8.09 2.63
N MET A 93 7.77 8.31 1.32
CA MET A 93 6.57 8.82 0.67
C MET A 93 6.09 7.89 -0.44
N ASP A 94 4.80 7.58 -0.49
CA ASP A 94 4.13 6.94 -1.63
C ASP A 94 3.13 7.93 -2.22
N ILE A 95 3.39 8.36 -3.46
CA ILE A 95 2.56 9.33 -4.18
C ILE A 95 1.68 8.57 -5.17
N GLY A 96 0.54 8.09 -4.67
CA GLY A 96 -0.46 7.38 -5.47
C GLY A 96 -1.33 8.31 -6.32
N GLY A 97 -2.20 7.71 -7.14
CA GLY A 97 -3.14 8.46 -8.00
C GLY A 97 -4.13 9.32 -7.22
N THR A 98 -4.68 8.78 -6.13
CA THR A 98 -5.70 9.46 -5.30
C THR A 98 -5.13 10.01 -3.99
N LEU A 99 -4.30 9.22 -3.30
CA LEU A 99 -3.75 9.56 -2.00
C LEU A 99 -2.22 9.55 -2.02
N VAL A 100 -1.65 10.50 -1.28
CA VAL A 100 -0.27 10.47 -0.83
C VAL A 100 -0.23 9.85 0.56
N LYS A 101 0.73 8.95 0.79
CA LYS A 101 1.03 8.41 2.11
C LYS A 101 2.44 8.83 2.49
N LEU A 102 2.60 9.33 3.70
CA LEU A 102 3.85 9.76 4.28
C LEU A 102 4.06 8.98 5.58
N VAL A 103 5.17 8.27 5.66
CA VAL A 103 5.62 7.61 6.88
C VAL A 103 6.73 8.47 7.49
N TYR A 104 6.63 8.73 8.78
CA TYR A 104 7.59 9.55 9.54
C TYR A 104 8.09 8.80 10.76
N PHE A 105 9.41 8.62 10.88
CA PHE A 105 10.01 8.08 12.10
C PHE A 105 10.37 9.23 13.06
N GLU A 106 9.70 9.24 14.21
CA GLU A 106 9.97 10.17 15.31
C GLU A 106 10.93 9.52 16.32
N PRO A 107 12.20 9.96 16.41
CA PRO A 107 13.12 9.47 17.44
C PRO A 107 12.63 9.86 18.85
N LYS A 108 12.67 8.90 19.78
CA LYS A 108 12.34 9.08 21.21
C LYS A 108 13.58 8.97 22.11
N ASP A 109 14.73 8.67 21.52
CA ASP A 109 16.01 8.44 22.17
C ASP A 109 17.03 9.58 21.94
N ILE A 110 16.54 10.80 21.63
CA ILE A 110 17.40 11.97 21.43
C ILE A 110 18.09 12.33 22.76
N THR A 111 19.42 12.47 22.74
CA THR A 111 20.19 12.93 23.91
C THR A 111 20.19 14.45 24.02
N ALA A 112 20.50 14.98 25.20
CA ALA A 112 20.57 16.43 25.41
C ALA A 112 21.61 17.11 24.49
N GLU A 113 22.73 16.43 24.21
CA GLU A 113 23.73 16.92 23.26
C GLU A 113 23.19 16.95 21.83
N GLU A 114 22.51 15.88 21.38
CA GLU A 114 21.88 15.84 20.06
C GLU A 114 20.81 16.93 19.92
N GLU A 115 20.02 17.18 20.97
CA GLU A 115 19.01 18.24 20.97
C GLU A 115 19.63 19.64 20.89
N GLN A 116 20.82 19.85 21.46
CA GLN A 116 21.53 21.14 21.38
C GLN A 116 22.15 21.38 20.00
N GLU A 117 22.59 20.32 19.32
CA GLU A 117 23.10 20.36 17.93
C GLU A 117 21.99 20.43 16.88
N GLU A 118 20.76 20.06 17.26
CA GLU A 118 19.61 20.01 16.37
C GLU A 118 19.18 21.41 15.91
N VAL A 119 19.12 21.60 14.59
CA VAL A 119 18.69 22.87 13.98
C VAL A 119 17.23 23.15 14.35
N GLU A 120 16.89 24.42 14.65
CA GLU A 120 15.55 24.83 15.09
C GLU A 120 14.44 24.42 14.10
N ASN A 121 14.74 24.41 12.79
CA ASN A 121 13.81 23.94 11.75
C ASN A 121 13.40 22.48 11.97
N LEU A 122 14.34 21.61 12.35
CA LEU A 122 14.08 20.20 12.59
C LEU A 122 13.19 20.01 13.84
N LYS A 123 13.45 20.77 14.91
CA LYS A 123 12.60 20.81 16.11
C LYS A 123 11.19 21.26 15.78
N SER A 124 11.07 22.31 14.95
CA SER A 124 9.79 22.86 14.50
C SER A 124 8.98 21.85 13.69
N ILE A 125 9.62 21.12 12.76
CA ILE A 125 8.97 20.07 11.96
C ILE A 125 8.56 18.89 12.83
N ARG A 126 9.45 18.39 13.69
CA ARG A 126 9.11 17.32 14.64
C ARG A 126 7.90 17.71 15.46
N ARG A 127 7.92 18.90 16.08
CA ARG A 127 6.81 19.42 16.88
C ARG A 127 5.53 19.55 16.04
N TYR A 128 5.61 20.07 14.82
CA TYR A 128 4.45 20.22 13.94
C TYR A 128 3.80 18.86 13.63
N LEU A 129 4.59 17.85 13.32
CA LEU A 129 4.09 16.52 12.99
C LEU A 129 3.51 15.80 14.22
N THR A 130 4.11 15.96 15.40
CA THR A 130 3.73 15.18 16.58
C THR A 130 2.63 15.84 17.43
N SER A 131 2.54 17.17 17.43
CA SER A 131 1.52 17.91 18.18
C SER A 131 0.17 18.03 17.45
N ASN A 132 0.13 17.75 16.14
CA ASN A 132 -1.09 17.86 15.34
C ASN A 132 -1.51 16.49 14.80
N THR A 133 -2.81 16.27 14.66
CA THR A 133 -3.41 15.11 13.98
C THR A 133 -4.02 15.47 12.63
N ALA A 134 -4.26 16.76 12.39
CA ALA A 134 -4.70 17.32 11.12
C ALA A 134 -3.67 18.34 10.60
N TYR A 135 -3.36 18.29 9.31
CA TYR A 135 -2.41 19.18 8.66
C TYR A 135 -3.10 19.95 7.52
N GLY A 136 -3.21 21.27 7.71
CA GLY A 136 -4.01 22.09 6.81
C GLY A 136 -5.49 21.67 6.83
N LYS A 137 -6.12 21.60 5.66
CA LYS A 137 -7.54 21.22 5.53
C LYS A 137 -7.77 19.73 5.24
N THR A 138 -6.75 19.02 4.76
CA THR A 138 -6.92 17.69 4.14
C THR A 138 -5.90 16.65 4.59
N GLY A 139 -4.83 17.05 5.28
CA GLY A 139 -3.84 16.11 5.81
C GLY A 139 -4.30 15.52 7.12
N VAL A 140 -4.12 14.22 7.29
CA VAL A 140 -4.55 13.47 8.47
C VAL A 140 -3.42 12.56 8.91
N ARG A 141 -3.13 12.53 10.21
CA ARG A 141 -2.31 11.51 10.85
C ARG A 141 -3.20 10.45 11.45
N ASP A 142 -3.07 9.21 10.97
CA ASP A 142 -3.83 8.08 11.47
C ASP A 142 -3.19 7.57 12.78
N VAL A 143 -3.44 8.29 13.88
CA VAL A 143 -2.83 8.05 15.21
C VAL A 143 -3.03 6.60 15.70
N HIS A 144 -4.15 5.99 15.33
CA HIS A 144 -4.48 4.62 15.70
C HIS A 144 -3.58 3.58 15.02
N LEU A 145 -2.76 3.96 14.03
CA LEU A 145 -1.78 3.09 13.35
C LEU A 145 -0.34 3.31 13.85
N GLU A 146 -0.10 4.22 14.79
CA GLU A 146 1.25 4.51 15.29
C GLU A 146 1.95 3.26 15.84
N LEU A 147 3.13 2.92 15.31
CA LEU A 147 4.00 1.89 15.87
C LEU A 147 4.90 2.53 16.93
N LYS A 148 4.75 2.11 18.18
CA LYS A 148 5.44 2.71 19.33
C LYS A 148 6.68 1.92 19.70
N ASN A 149 7.71 2.61 20.19
CA ASN A 149 8.95 2.01 20.68
C ASN A 149 9.65 1.10 19.64
N LEU A 150 9.51 1.44 18.36
CA LEU A 150 10.13 0.75 17.25
C LEU A 150 11.64 1.02 17.23
N THR A 151 12.43 -0.04 17.12
CA THR A 151 13.88 0.08 16.89
C THR A 151 14.16 -0.03 15.39
N MET A 152 14.62 1.06 14.78
CA MET A 152 14.96 1.11 13.35
C MET A 152 16.33 1.77 13.18
N CYS A 153 17.21 1.14 12.39
CA CYS A 153 18.57 1.62 12.14
C CYS A 153 19.36 1.96 13.44
N GLY A 154 19.07 1.23 14.53
CA GLY A 154 19.68 1.44 15.84
C GLY A 154 19.31 2.76 16.51
N ARG A 155 18.13 3.31 16.20
CA ARG A 155 17.43 4.35 16.96
C ARG A 155 16.11 3.78 17.47
N THR A 156 15.65 4.24 18.62
CA THR A 156 14.33 3.91 19.16
C THR A 156 13.39 5.09 19.02
N GLY A 157 12.21 4.85 18.46
CA GLY A 157 11.25 5.90 18.16
C GLY A 157 9.86 5.37 17.85
N ASN A 158 9.01 6.27 17.35
CA ASN A 158 7.66 5.93 16.92
C ASN A 158 7.54 6.11 15.41
N LEU A 159 6.82 5.22 14.74
CA LEU A 159 6.52 5.33 13.31
C LEU A 159 5.11 5.88 13.14
N HIS A 160 5.00 7.03 12.48
CA HIS A 160 3.74 7.74 12.24
C HIS A 160 3.28 7.57 10.80
N PHE A 161 1.97 7.43 10.61
CA PHE A 161 1.32 7.28 9.31
C PHE A 161 0.46 8.51 9.01
N ILE A 162 0.77 9.19 7.92
CA ILE A 162 0.13 10.43 7.51
C ILE A 162 -0.35 10.27 6.07
N ARG A 163 -1.53 10.80 5.76
CA ARG A 163 -2.08 10.79 4.40
C ARG A 163 -2.73 12.11 4.04
N PHE A 164 -2.76 12.41 2.75
CA PHE A 164 -3.52 13.53 2.18
C PHE A 164 -3.87 13.26 0.72
N PRO A 165 -4.89 13.93 0.15
CA PRO A 165 -5.24 13.78 -1.26
C PRO A 165 -4.11 14.23 -2.19
N THR A 166 -3.80 13.45 -3.23
CA THR A 166 -2.76 13.80 -4.22
C THR A 166 -3.00 15.15 -4.88
N GLN A 167 -4.27 15.57 -5.02
CA GLN A 167 -4.63 16.89 -5.52
C GLN A 167 -4.06 18.05 -4.68
N ALA A 168 -3.80 17.81 -3.39
CA ALA A 168 -3.19 18.80 -2.49
C ALA A 168 -1.64 18.80 -2.54
N MET A 169 -1.00 18.05 -3.45
CA MET A 169 0.46 17.92 -3.53
C MET A 169 1.18 19.27 -3.62
N HIS A 170 0.71 20.20 -4.45
CA HIS A 170 1.33 21.52 -4.57
C HIS A 170 1.35 22.30 -3.24
N ARG A 171 0.31 22.15 -2.41
CA ARG A 171 0.27 22.78 -1.07
C ARG A 171 1.29 22.13 -0.14
N PHE A 172 1.47 20.82 -0.23
CA PHE A 172 2.49 20.11 0.52
C PHE A 172 3.90 20.56 0.12
N ILE A 173 4.20 20.65 -1.17
CA ILE A 173 5.50 21.11 -1.68
C ILE A 173 5.76 22.56 -1.24
N GLN A 174 4.75 23.44 -1.34
CA GLN A 174 4.85 24.82 -0.85
C GLN A 174 5.13 24.87 0.66
N MET A 175 4.45 24.05 1.46
CA MET A 175 4.74 23.93 2.89
C MET A 175 6.17 23.46 3.15
N GLY A 176 6.68 22.50 2.36
CA GLY A 176 8.06 22.04 2.44
C GLY A 176 9.07 23.19 2.19
N ARG A 177 8.78 24.04 1.21
CA ARG A 177 9.55 25.26 0.94
C ARG A 177 9.50 26.24 2.12
N ASP A 178 8.30 26.58 2.59
CA ASP A 178 8.08 27.57 3.65
C ASP A 178 8.66 27.14 5.01
N LYS A 179 8.79 25.82 5.22
CA LYS A 179 9.42 25.21 6.39
C LYS A 179 10.89 24.86 6.18
N ASN A 180 11.47 25.28 5.05
CA ASN A 180 12.87 25.05 4.66
C ASN A 180 13.32 23.57 4.76
N PHE A 181 12.52 22.64 4.23
CA PHE A 181 12.84 21.21 4.27
C PHE A 181 14.19 20.88 3.61
N SER A 182 14.56 21.60 2.54
CA SER A 182 15.84 21.43 1.84
C SER A 182 17.06 21.68 2.73
N SER A 183 16.92 22.46 3.81
CA SER A 183 18.01 22.70 4.78
C SER A 183 18.30 21.51 5.69
N LEU A 184 17.39 20.51 5.73
CA LEU A 184 17.48 19.36 6.63
C LEU A 184 17.87 18.08 5.89
N HIS A 185 17.29 17.90 4.70
CA HIS A 185 17.59 16.77 3.85
C HIS A 185 17.29 17.13 2.39
N THR A 186 18.26 16.97 1.50
CA THR A 186 18.10 17.32 0.08
C THR A 186 17.33 16.25 -0.70
N THR A 187 17.31 15.00 -0.23
CA THR A 187 16.75 13.87 -1.00
C THR A 187 15.63 13.15 -0.26
N LEU A 188 14.42 13.09 -0.80
CA LEU A 188 13.30 12.36 -0.21
C LEU A 188 13.10 11.02 -0.93
N CYS A 189 13.07 9.91 -0.19
CA CYS A 189 12.68 8.62 -0.74
C CYS A 189 11.19 8.63 -1.09
N ALA A 190 10.88 8.46 -2.37
CA ALA A 190 9.52 8.50 -2.88
C ALA A 190 9.25 7.33 -3.83
N THR A 191 8.05 6.76 -3.73
CA THR A 191 7.55 5.70 -4.62
C THR A 191 6.18 6.07 -5.19
N GLY A 192 5.60 5.19 -6.00
CA GLY A 192 4.34 5.41 -6.70
C GLY A 192 4.49 6.29 -7.94
N GLY A 193 3.52 6.23 -8.84
CA GLY A 193 3.57 6.97 -10.11
C GLY A 193 3.74 8.48 -9.95
N GLY A 194 3.31 9.06 -8.82
CA GLY A 194 3.48 10.46 -8.53
C GLY A 194 4.92 10.89 -8.21
N ALA A 195 5.79 9.96 -7.79
CA ALA A 195 7.22 10.26 -7.61
C ALA A 195 7.89 10.68 -8.93
N TYR A 196 7.41 10.15 -10.07
CA TYR A 196 7.84 10.59 -11.40
C TYR A 196 7.10 11.87 -11.83
N LYS A 197 5.79 11.91 -11.62
CA LYS A 197 4.95 13.04 -12.05
C LYS A 197 5.36 14.38 -11.43
N PHE A 198 5.64 14.40 -10.13
CA PHE A 198 5.90 15.63 -9.37
C PHE A 198 7.39 15.90 -9.13
N GLU A 199 8.29 15.09 -9.70
CA GLU A 199 9.75 15.24 -9.49
C GLU A 199 10.24 16.66 -9.76
N ASN A 200 9.81 17.25 -10.88
CA ASN A 200 10.22 18.59 -11.24
C ASN A 200 9.64 19.66 -10.31
N ASP A 201 8.44 19.45 -9.78
CA ASP A 201 7.79 20.39 -8.85
C ASP A 201 8.54 20.39 -7.51
N PHE A 202 8.91 19.22 -6.98
CA PHE A 202 9.76 19.12 -5.79
C PHE A 202 11.09 19.85 -5.97
N ARG A 203 11.75 19.62 -7.12
CA ARG A 203 13.05 20.24 -7.42
C ARG A 203 12.93 21.77 -7.56
N THR A 204 11.96 22.25 -8.33
CA THR A 204 11.87 23.68 -8.68
C THR A 204 11.21 24.53 -7.60
N MET A 205 10.24 23.99 -6.86
CA MET A 205 9.47 24.76 -5.88
C MET A 205 10.05 24.66 -4.46
N ALA A 206 10.67 23.53 -4.09
CA ALA A 206 11.12 23.28 -2.73
C ALA A 206 12.62 22.96 -2.61
N ASP A 207 13.36 22.92 -3.73
CA ASP A 207 14.78 22.54 -3.77
C ASP A 207 15.02 21.15 -3.13
N LEU A 208 14.11 20.22 -3.43
CA LEU A 208 14.15 18.84 -2.96
C LEU A 208 14.29 17.89 -4.14
N GLU A 209 15.20 16.94 -4.02
CA GLU A 209 15.35 15.83 -4.96
C GLU A 209 14.53 14.62 -4.49
N LEU A 210 13.91 13.92 -5.43
CA LEU A 210 13.24 12.66 -5.13
C LEU A 210 14.15 11.48 -5.49
N LEU A 211 14.49 10.66 -4.49
CA LEU A 211 15.01 9.32 -4.74
C LEU A 211 13.81 8.41 -5.07
N LYS A 212 13.58 8.21 -6.36
CA LYS A 212 12.47 7.41 -6.88
C LYS A 212 12.76 5.92 -6.69
N LEU A 213 11.83 5.22 -6.06
CA LEU A 213 11.85 3.78 -5.83
C LEU A 213 10.68 3.12 -6.57
N ASP A 214 10.78 1.83 -6.88
CA ASP A 214 9.67 1.09 -7.49
C ASP A 214 8.51 0.90 -6.50
N GLU A 215 7.27 0.99 -6.99
CA GLU A 215 6.05 0.89 -6.19
C GLU A 215 5.84 -0.49 -5.61
N LEU A 216 6.06 -1.53 -6.42
CA LEU A 216 5.82 -2.91 -6.03
C LEU A 216 6.92 -3.39 -5.09
N ASP A 217 8.16 -3.00 -5.35
CA ASP A 217 9.30 -3.30 -4.46
C ASP A 217 9.07 -2.70 -3.07
N CYS A 218 8.72 -1.40 -3.01
CA CYS A 218 8.42 -0.73 -1.74
C CYS A 218 7.23 -1.37 -1.01
N LEU A 219 6.18 -1.77 -1.74
CA LEU A 219 5.02 -2.44 -1.17
C LEU A 219 5.40 -3.77 -0.50
N ILE A 220 6.14 -4.63 -1.19
CA ILE A 220 6.55 -5.94 -0.65
C ILE A 220 7.47 -5.77 0.55
N GLN A 221 8.49 -4.91 0.44
CA GLN A 221 9.42 -4.68 1.55
C GLN A 221 8.72 -4.05 2.76
N GLY A 222 7.80 -3.10 2.54
CA GLY A 222 7.02 -2.45 3.60
C GLY A 222 6.09 -3.42 4.30
N LEU A 223 5.35 -4.24 3.55
CA LEU A 223 4.43 -5.26 4.09
C LEU A 223 5.18 -6.26 4.98
N LEU A 224 6.26 -6.85 4.46
CA LEU A 224 7.06 -7.83 5.22
C LEU A 224 7.71 -7.20 6.45
N TYR A 225 8.16 -5.93 6.34
CA TYR A 225 8.73 -5.22 7.48
C TYR A 225 7.70 -4.99 8.58
N VAL A 226 6.53 -4.45 8.27
CA VAL A 226 5.48 -4.16 9.27
C VAL A 226 5.02 -5.44 9.97
N ASP A 227 4.80 -6.53 9.22
CA ASP A 227 4.46 -7.82 9.84
C ASP A 227 5.56 -8.32 10.78
N SER A 228 6.84 -8.22 10.36
CA SER A 228 7.98 -8.67 11.17
C SER A 228 8.16 -7.93 12.48
N VAL A 229 7.76 -6.65 12.54
CA VAL A 229 7.85 -5.84 13.77
C VAL A 229 6.56 -5.87 14.59
N SER A 230 5.49 -6.45 14.04
CA SER A 230 4.15 -6.53 14.63
C SER A 230 3.52 -5.16 14.93
N PHE A 231 2.23 -5.16 15.20
CA PHE A 231 1.45 -3.98 15.54
C PHE A 231 1.37 -3.81 17.07
N ASN A 232 2.37 -3.15 17.67
CA ASN A 232 2.42 -2.90 19.12
C ASN A 232 2.24 -4.16 20.00
N GLY A 233 2.80 -5.30 19.55
CA GLY A 233 2.66 -6.60 20.22
C GLY A 233 1.47 -7.45 19.75
N HIS A 234 0.67 -6.95 18.80
CA HIS A 234 -0.39 -7.69 18.13
C HIS A 234 0.01 -8.08 16.70
N PRO A 235 -0.47 -9.21 16.16
CA PRO A 235 -0.28 -9.52 14.75
C PRO A 235 -0.87 -8.43 13.85
N GLU A 236 -0.13 -8.04 12.81
CA GLU A 236 -0.60 -7.08 11.81
C GLU A 236 -1.74 -7.67 10.96
N CYS A 237 -1.56 -8.93 10.54
CA CYS A 237 -2.50 -9.59 9.64
C CYS A 237 -3.71 -10.18 10.37
N PHE A 238 -4.82 -10.27 9.66
CA PHE A 238 -6.06 -10.87 10.16
C PHE A 238 -6.90 -11.45 9.03
N TYR A 239 -7.85 -12.31 9.39
CA TYR A 239 -8.90 -12.79 8.51
C TYR A 239 -10.26 -12.79 9.23
N PHE A 240 -11.35 -12.87 8.48
CA PHE A 240 -12.69 -13.04 9.06
C PHE A 240 -13.06 -14.52 9.07
N LYS A 241 -13.32 -15.07 10.25
CA LYS A 241 -13.92 -16.40 10.40
C LYS A 241 -15.43 -16.26 10.18
N ASN A 242 -16.02 -17.18 9.41
CA ASN A 242 -17.45 -17.16 9.03
C ASN A 242 -17.89 -15.86 8.32
N PRO A 243 -17.23 -15.43 7.23
CA PRO A 243 -17.50 -14.13 6.60
C PRO A 243 -18.93 -13.99 6.03
N SER A 244 -19.59 -15.10 5.69
CA SER A 244 -20.96 -15.11 5.16
C SER A 244 -22.05 -15.01 6.23
N ASP A 245 -21.70 -15.23 7.50
CA ASP A 245 -22.63 -15.14 8.61
C ASP A 245 -22.42 -13.81 9.35
N THR A 246 -23.28 -12.84 9.08
CA THR A 246 -23.16 -11.49 9.65
C THR A 246 -23.28 -11.44 11.17
N GLN A 247 -23.84 -12.47 11.82
CA GLN A 247 -23.93 -12.52 13.29
C GLN A 247 -22.71 -13.17 13.94
N ASN A 248 -22.10 -14.16 13.27
CA ASN A 248 -20.97 -14.93 13.80
C ASN A 248 -19.64 -14.64 13.11
N SER A 249 -19.58 -13.59 12.29
CA SER A 249 -18.34 -13.14 11.66
C SER A 249 -17.39 -12.54 12.67
N VAL A 250 -16.19 -13.11 12.81
CA VAL A 250 -15.20 -12.66 13.81
C VAL A 250 -13.86 -12.37 13.16
N LYS A 251 -13.36 -11.15 13.37
CA LYS A 251 -11.99 -10.75 13.02
C LYS A 251 -10.99 -11.55 13.87
N THR A 252 -10.17 -12.36 13.23
CA THR A 252 -9.20 -13.26 13.87
C THR A 252 -7.78 -12.89 13.46
N PRO A 253 -6.85 -12.61 14.39
CA PRO A 253 -5.46 -12.34 14.07
C PRO A 253 -4.77 -13.54 13.40
N CYS A 254 -3.85 -13.29 12.48
CA CYS A 254 -2.97 -14.30 11.91
C CYS A 254 -1.54 -13.77 11.75
N SER A 255 -0.56 -14.67 11.76
CA SER A 255 0.84 -14.34 11.53
C SER A 255 1.26 -14.80 10.14
N LEU A 256 2.05 -13.98 9.44
CA LEU A 256 2.68 -14.33 8.17
C LEU A 256 4.07 -14.95 8.38
N ALA A 257 4.21 -15.92 9.28
CA ALA A 257 5.51 -16.51 9.62
C ALA A 257 6.25 -17.15 8.43
N ASP A 258 5.49 -17.72 7.48
CA ASP A 258 5.99 -18.17 6.17
C ASP A 258 4.97 -17.73 5.10
N PRO A 259 5.06 -16.48 4.60
CA PRO A 259 4.03 -15.91 3.74
C PRO A 259 4.08 -16.45 2.32
N PHE A 260 5.09 -17.25 1.95
CA PHE A 260 5.33 -17.58 0.56
C PHE A 260 4.88 -19.01 0.20
N PRO A 261 4.29 -19.22 -0.99
CA PRO A 261 3.86 -18.19 -1.93
C PRO A 261 2.58 -17.48 -1.45
N MET A 262 2.45 -16.17 -1.75
CA MET A 262 1.21 -15.41 -1.55
C MET A 262 0.73 -14.72 -2.83
N LEU A 263 -0.58 -14.53 -2.91
CA LEU A 263 -1.19 -13.62 -3.87
C LEU A 263 -1.46 -12.29 -3.16
N LEU A 264 -0.77 -11.23 -3.58
CA LEU A 264 -0.98 -9.89 -3.05
C LEU A 264 -1.88 -9.09 -4.00
N VAL A 265 -3.02 -8.61 -3.49
CA VAL A 265 -3.98 -7.80 -4.24
C VAL A 265 -3.96 -6.39 -3.67
N ASN A 266 -3.26 -5.48 -4.34
CA ASN A 266 -3.19 -4.07 -3.94
C ASN A 266 -4.33 -3.27 -4.58
N ILE A 267 -5.31 -2.86 -3.76
CA ILE A 267 -6.50 -2.12 -4.19
C ILE A 267 -6.29 -0.63 -3.90
N GLY A 268 -5.93 0.13 -4.93
CA GLY A 268 -5.83 1.60 -4.91
C GLY A 268 -6.86 2.24 -5.84
N SER A 269 -6.44 3.26 -6.60
CA SER A 269 -7.28 3.87 -7.65
C SER A 269 -7.69 2.82 -8.69
N GLY A 270 -6.75 1.97 -9.11
CA GLY A 270 -6.98 0.69 -9.79
C GLY A 270 -6.54 -0.48 -8.90
N VAL A 271 -6.37 -1.67 -9.46
CA VAL A 271 -5.92 -2.86 -8.74
C VAL A 271 -4.71 -3.50 -9.41
N SER A 272 -3.69 -3.82 -8.62
CA SER A 272 -2.54 -4.63 -9.05
C SER A 272 -2.53 -5.96 -8.31
N ILE A 273 -2.38 -7.06 -9.06
CA ILE A 273 -2.35 -8.42 -8.52
C ILE A 273 -0.94 -8.99 -8.75
N LEU A 274 -0.30 -9.42 -7.66
CA LEU A 274 1.05 -9.95 -7.66
C LEU A 274 1.06 -11.39 -7.16
N ALA A 275 1.81 -12.26 -7.85
CA ALA A 275 2.24 -13.53 -7.30
C ALA A 275 3.62 -13.33 -6.67
N VAL A 276 3.73 -13.59 -5.37
CA VAL A 276 4.94 -13.38 -4.57
C VAL A 276 5.47 -14.74 -4.13
N TYR A 277 6.62 -15.12 -4.67
CA TYR A 277 7.25 -16.44 -4.45
C TYR A 277 8.33 -16.39 -3.37
N SER A 278 8.97 -15.23 -3.18
CA SER A 278 9.86 -14.93 -2.07
C SER A 278 9.99 -13.40 -1.91
N LYS A 279 10.75 -12.97 -0.91
CA LYS A 279 11.05 -11.55 -0.65
C LYS A 279 11.55 -10.79 -1.89
N ASP A 280 12.35 -11.45 -2.73
CA ASP A 280 13.01 -10.85 -3.90
C ASP A 280 12.54 -11.49 -5.22
N ASN A 281 11.54 -12.36 -5.18
CA ASN A 281 10.97 -13.01 -6.36
C ASN A 281 9.45 -12.86 -6.38
N TYR A 282 8.97 -11.91 -7.16
CA TYR A 282 7.56 -11.66 -7.38
C TYR A 282 7.33 -11.15 -8.79
N LYS A 283 6.10 -11.30 -9.26
CA LYS A 283 5.68 -10.75 -10.53
C LYS A 283 4.27 -10.20 -10.42
N ARG A 284 4.03 -9.07 -11.08
CA ARG A 284 2.67 -8.60 -11.34
C ARG A 284 2.02 -9.53 -12.36
N VAL A 285 1.06 -10.34 -11.92
CA VAL A 285 0.36 -11.31 -12.79
C VAL A 285 -0.68 -10.61 -13.66
N THR A 286 -1.40 -9.65 -13.12
CA THR A 286 -2.41 -8.87 -13.83
C THR A 286 -2.82 -7.65 -13.01
N GLY A 287 -3.83 -6.91 -13.48
CA GLY A 287 -4.56 -5.93 -12.70
C GLY A 287 -5.87 -5.57 -13.38
N THR A 288 -6.67 -4.75 -12.72
CA THR A 288 -7.90 -4.18 -13.28
C THR A 288 -7.94 -2.68 -13.05
N SER A 289 -8.49 -1.93 -14.00
CA SER A 289 -8.78 -0.50 -13.82
C SER A 289 -9.99 -0.26 -12.92
N LEU A 290 -10.80 -1.30 -12.66
CA LEU A 290 -11.96 -1.26 -11.77
C LEU A 290 -11.50 -1.41 -10.31
N GLY A 291 -11.06 -0.30 -9.71
CA GLY A 291 -10.61 -0.22 -8.32
C GLY A 291 -11.41 0.77 -7.49
N GLY A 292 -10.80 1.27 -6.41
CA GLY A 292 -11.42 2.25 -5.53
C GLY A 292 -11.72 3.58 -6.22
N GLY A 293 -10.95 3.96 -7.25
CA GLY A 293 -11.22 5.15 -8.05
C GLY A 293 -12.49 5.02 -8.90
N THR A 294 -12.77 3.82 -9.41
CA THR A 294 -14.02 3.53 -10.13
C THR A 294 -15.21 3.57 -9.18
N PHE A 295 -15.09 2.92 -8.02
CA PHE A 295 -16.14 2.97 -6.98
C PHE A 295 -16.47 4.41 -6.60
N LEU A 296 -15.48 5.18 -6.14
CA LEU A 296 -15.71 6.55 -5.69
C LEU A 296 -16.22 7.45 -6.82
N GLY A 297 -15.61 7.36 -8.01
CA GLY A 297 -16.02 8.18 -9.15
C GLY A 297 -17.46 7.92 -9.59
N LEU A 298 -17.90 6.66 -9.63
CA LEU A 298 -19.29 6.32 -9.96
C LEU A 298 -20.25 6.74 -8.84
N CYS A 299 -19.91 6.53 -7.56
CA CYS A 299 -20.72 7.00 -6.45
C CYS A 299 -20.93 8.52 -6.52
N CYS A 300 -19.86 9.31 -6.68
CA CYS A 300 -19.97 10.77 -6.82
C CYS A 300 -20.89 11.19 -7.98
N LEU A 301 -20.78 10.53 -9.14
CA LEU A 301 -21.60 10.85 -10.31
C LEU A 301 -23.07 10.46 -10.16
N LEU A 302 -23.35 9.32 -9.51
CA LEU A 302 -24.69 8.74 -9.44
C LEU A 302 -25.49 9.18 -8.21
N THR A 303 -24.82 9.51 -7.10
CA THR A 303 -25.47 9.87 -5.84
C THR A 303 -25.19 11.30 -5.39
N GLY A 304 -24.17 11.95 -5.96
CA GLY A 304 -23.75 13.30 -5.56
C GLY A 304 -22.90 13.34 -4.29
N CYS A 305 -22.45 12.21 -3.74
CA CYS A 305 -21.56 12.22 -2.59
C CYS A 305 -20.21 12.89 -2.90
N GLU A 306 -19.60 13.53 -1.92
CA GLU A 306 -18.34 14.29 -2.10
C GLU A 306 -17.13 13.56 -1.51
N THR A 307 -17.34 12.61 -0.59
CA THR A 307 -16.27 11.92 0.15
C THR A 307 -16.39 10.40 0.08
N PHE A 308 -15.27 9.71 0.30
CA PHE A 308 -15.26 8.24 0.33
C PHE A 308 -16.08 7.71 1.51
N GLU A 309 -16.01 8.37 2.65
CA GLU A 309 -16.76 8.03 3.86
C GLU A 309 -18.28 8.17 3.64
N GLU A 310 -18.71 9.25 2.97
CA GLU A 310 -20.12 9.42 2.59
C GLU A 310 -20.60 8.34 1.62
N ALA A 311 -19.77 7.98 0.63
CA ALA A 311 -20.10 6.89 -0.29
C ALA A 311 -20.29 5.55 0.44
N LEU A 312 -19.44 5.24 1.42
CA LEU A 312 -19.57 4.03 2.26
C LEU A 312 -20.82 4.07 3.14
N ASP A 313 -21.13 5.23 3.74
CA ASP A 313 -22.34 5.39 4.56
C ASP A 313 -23.62 5.21 3.73
N MET A 314 -23.67 5.77 2.51
CA MET A 314 -24.76 5.54 1.56
C MET A 314 -24.89 4.06 1.19
N ALA A 315 -23.77 3.40 0.87
CA ALA A 315 -23.75 1.98 0.50
C ALA A 315 -24.24 1.07 1.64
N SER A 316 -23.93 1.40 2.90
CA SER A 316 -24.34 0.62 4.08
C SER A 316 -25.86 0.59 4.30
N ARG A 317 -26.58 1.57 3.73
CA ARG A 317 -28.04 1.72 3.82
C ARG A 317 -28.75 1.31 2.52
N GLY A 318 -27.98 1.00 1.48
CA GLY A 318 -28.49 0.62 0.17
C GLY A 318 -28.86 -0.85 0.09
N ASP A 319 -29.71 -1.18 -0.88
CA ASP A 319 -30.00 -2.56 -1.28
C ASP A 319 -29.74 -2.68 -2.78
N SER A 320 -28.68 -3.42 -3.14
CA SER A 320 -28.21 -3.52 -4.52
C SER A 320 -29.17 -4.30 -5.42
N SER A 321 -30.08 -5.12 -4.85
CA SER A 321 -31.06 -5.89 -5.62
C SER A 321 -32.07 -5.02 -6.38
N ASN A 322 -32.20 -3.75 -5.99
CA ASN A 322 -33.04 -2.77 -6.69
C ASN A 322 -32.42 -2.28 -8.02
N VAL A 323 -31.14 -2.57 -8.25
CA VAL A 323 -30.38 -2.12 -9.44
C VAL A 323 -29.78 -3.32 -10.18
N ASP A 324 -29.23 -4.29 -9.44
CA ASP A 324 -28.62 -5.47 -9.99
C ASP A 324 -29.66 -6.41 -10.61
N LYS A 325 -29.42 -6.83 -11.84
CA LYS A 325 -30.20 -7.92 -12.44
C LYS A 325 -29.70 -9.25 -11.90
N LEU A 326 -30.34 -9.74 -10.85
CA LEU A 326 -30.00 -11.03 -10.22
C LEU A 326 -30.35 -12.21 -11.13
N LEU A 327 -29.51 -13.24 -11.10
CA LEU A 327 -29.83 -14.55 -11.67
C LEU A 327 -30.77 -15.26 -10.67
N TRP A 328 -32.07 -15.02 -10.78
CA TRP A 328 -33.02 -15.93 -10.15
C TRP A 328 -32.95 -17.27 -10.89
N PRO A 329 -32.86 -18.43 -10.20
CA PRO A 329 -33.05 -19.71 -10.86
C PRO A 329 -34.39 -19.64 -11.57
N HIS A 330 -34.44 -19.88 -12.89
CA HIS A 330 -35.68 -19.90 -13.66
C HIS A 330 -36.80 -20.57 -12.84
N ASP A 331 -37.78 -19.74 -12.49
CA ASP A 331 -38.71 -19.99 -11.40
C ASP A 331 -39.77 -21.01 -11.85
N GLU A 332 -39.77 -22.22 -11.26
CA GLU A 332 -40.94 -23.11 -11.25
C GLU A 332 -42.20 -22.38 -10.70
N GLN A 333 -42.02 -21.26 -9.97
CA GLN A 333 -43.10 -20.44 -9.44
C GLN A 333 -43.60 -19.32 -10.38
N ALA A 334 -42.91 -19.05 -11.49
CA ALA A 334 -43.40 -18.09 -12.49
C ALA A 334 -44.54 -18.68 -13.34
N GLU A 335 -44.52 -19.99 -13.60
CA GLU A 335 -45.65 -20.67 -14.28
C GLU A 335 -46.92 -20.69 -13.42
N THR A 336 -46.78 -20.76 -12.10
CA THR A 336 -47.95 -20.79 -11.20
C THR A 336 -48.71 -19.45 -11.18
N ARG A 337 -48.00 -18.32 -11.33
CA ARG A 337 -48.64 -16.99 -11.40
C ARG A 337 -49.26 -16.70 -12.77
N LEU A 338 -48.71 -17.24 -13.85
CA LEU A 338 -49.31 -17.16 -15.19
C LEU A 338 -50.55 -18.05 -15.33
N HIS A 339 -50.58 -19.21 -14.65
CA HIS A 339 -51.76 -20.08 -14.63
C HIS A 339 -52.93 -19.54 -13.81
N GLN A 340 -52.68 -18.79 -12.73
CA GLN A 340 -53.75 -18.17 -11.93
C GLN A 340 -54.36 -16.91 -12.58
N GLN A 341 -53.72 -16.30 -13.58
CA GLN A 341 -54.29 -15.17 -14.35
C GLN A 341 -55.10 -15.60 -15.57
N ARG A 342 -55.09 -16.89 -15.95
CA ARG A 342 -56.04 -17.45 -16.93
C ARG A 342 -57.31 -17.87 -16.19
N GLY A 343 -58.26 -16.93 -16.05
CA GLY A 343 -59.61 -17.25 -15.63
C GLY A 343 -60.27 -18.32 -16.51
N PRO A 344 -61.37 -18.96 -16.06
CA PRO A 344 -62.02 -20.03 -16.80
C PRO A 344 -62.48 -19.49 -18.16
N GLY A 345 -61.92 -20.03 -19.25
CA GLY A 345 -62.36 -19.73 -20.60
C GLY A 345 -63.82 -20.16 -20.81
N PRO A 346 -64.58 -19.46 -21.67
CA PRO A 346 -65.99 -19.78 -21.91
C PRO A 346 -66.12 -21.17 -22.55
N GLY A 347 -67.06 -21.95 -22.01
CA GLY A 347 -67.29 -23.34 -22.37
C GLY A 347 -67.70 -23.55 -23.83
N TYR A 348 -67.28 -24.69 -24.37
CA TYR A 348 -67.88 -25.29 -25.56
C TYR A 348 -68.67 -26.52 -25.12
N ALA A 349 -70.00 -26.39 -25.11
CA ALA A 349 -70.91 -27.53 -25.05
C ALA A 349 -70.90 -28.22 -26.42
N GLY A 350 -70.41 -29.46 -26.46
CA GLY A 350 -70.48 -30.30 -27.66
C GLY A 350 -71.90 -30.80 -27.87
N HIS A 351 -72.51 -30.43 -29.00
CA HIS A 351 -73.66 -31.14 -29.55
C HIS A 351 -73.16 -32.44 -30.20
N HIS A 352 -73.48 -33.59 -29.58
CA HIS A 352 -73.50 -34.88 -30.27
C HIS A 352 -74.91 -35.11 -30.84
N HIS A 353 -74.94 -35.39 -32.14
CA HIS A 353 -76.09 -35.94 -32.85
C HIS A 353 -76.25 -37.42 -32.57
#